data_AF-A0A7K4H1Y0-F1
#
_entry.id   AF-A0A7K4H1Y0-F1
#
_cell.length_a   1.000
_cell.length_b   1.000
_cell.length_c   1.000
_cell.angle_alpha   90.00
_cell.angle_beta   90.00
_cell.angle_gamma   90.00
#
_symmetry.space_group_name_H-M   'P 1'
#
loop_
_entity.id
_entity.type
_entity.pdbx_description
1 polymer ?
#
loop_
_entity_poly.entity_id
_entity_poly.type
_entity_poly.pdbx_seq_one_letter_code
_entity_poly.pdbx_strand_id
1 'polypeptide(L)'
;MIFQGLFNILDLYFKEMDLFYNNIDQYFRDKIISHFEDRLVNESNIHQKLEDLTEYLIKIFEDIGFKKSEIENEFLDPFLEIHDKDRKTFTSLIELYENKLAPIIYEIFLEIIVDYLIDVKVAPLMLKLKSDGFFSIDIIMELRNLKDLIEKSPEKRETLKKYIQIQAKIIDKFQKSKQKIESLEDLQDPDFKLQLLYLIYRIIHFFHLQKKFDFSHIKLYLEENIDEWLIDVPLVSLKNPDIYFCGIYLAKNLNINLDEKKIVDFLMNLFDEAIDRYESPLIEATDGAYYFFKSTEMMKLWLTFEQINDIIKTDSKFFESNYLKNLETSQLVVILKLYYQLGVSKLEQEIRAIKEEIELRITPEGIKQFRDGFVSSEATYYVIFSHYMSNSLEKLKDYDLLNNIVSRIYRNLELLDFSVDTNYDLVSELFYSIESLKLFNCIETKEMIIHLAKYLFPEEIFNKISSSKEIIREKARFRHLKVNRITGETIY
;
A
#
# COMPACT_ATOMS: atom_id res chain seq x y z
N MET A 1 -4.72 2.08 5.93
CA MET A 1 -4.68 1.14 4.78
C MET A 1 -5.02 -0.32 5.13
N ILE A 2 -4.44 -0.95 6.17
CA ILE A 2 -4.80 -2.34 6.56
C ILE A 2 -6.28 -2.50 6.91
N PHE A 3 -6.91 -1.45 7.41
CA PHE A 3 -8.33 -1.47 7.74
C PHE A 3 -9.27 -1.20 6.57
N GLN A 4 -8.80 -0.77 5.39
CA GLN A 4 -9.66 -0.39 4.26
C GLN A 4 -10.64 -1.51 3.88
N GLY A 5 -10.12 -2.74 3.74
CA GLY A 5 -10.94 -3.90 3.43
C GLY A 5 -11.93 -4.25 4.56
N LEU A 6 -11.56 -4.00 5.81
CA LEU A 6 -12.42 -4.19 6.98
C LEU A 6 -13.55 -3.16 7.01
N PHE A 7 -13.27 -1.90 6.71
CA PHE A 7 -14.27 -0.84 6.61
C PHE A 7 -15.29 -1.16 5.53
N ASN A 8 -14.84 -1.60 4.36
CA ASN A 8 -15.73 -2.06 3.28
C ASN A 8 -16.63 -3.23 3.74
N ILE A 9 -16.07 -4.19 4.48
CA ILE A 9 -16.86 -5.31 5.04
C ILE A 9 -17.90 -4.81 6.06
N LEU A 10 -17.52 -3.92 6.97
CA LEU A 10 -18.43 -3.33 7.95
C LEU A 10 -19.54 -2.52 7.28
N ASP A 11 -19.19 -1.72 6.28
CA ASP A 11 -20.12 -0.87 5.54
C ASP A 11 -21.17 -1.68 4.76
N LEU A 12 -20.76 -2.83 4.21
CA LEU A 12 -21.67 -3.80 3.59
C LEU A 12 -22.52 -4.56 4.61
N TYR A 13 -21.96 -4.84 5.80
CA TYR A 13 -22.65 -5.63 6.81
C TYR A 13 -23.73 -4.82 7.55
N PHE A 14 -23.41 -3.60 7.95
CA PHE A 14 -24.29 -2.73 8.73
C PHE A 14 -25.30 -2.02 7.83
N LYS A 15 -26.57 -1.99 8.21
CA LYS A 15 -27.61 -1.34 7.40
C LYS A 15 -27.61 0.16 7.63
N GLU A 16 -27.43 0.57 8.88
CA GLU A 16 -27.60 1.95 9.35
C GLU A 16 -26.31 2.78 9.39
N MET A 17 -25.30 2.42 8.57
CA MET A 17 -24.00 3.13 8.57
C MET A 17 -24.11 4.62 8.27
N ASP A 18 -25.06 5.02 7.43
CA ASP A 18 -25.31 6.44 7.17
C ASP A 18 -25.71 7.20 8.44
N LEU A 19 -26.52 6.58 9.31
CA LEU A 19 -26.89 7.18 10.61
C LEU A 19 -25.68 7.28 11.54
N PHE A 20 -24.82 6.26 11.53
CA PHE A 20 -23.58 6.29 12.31
C PHE A 20 -22.67 7.46 11.90
N TYR A 21 -22.41 7.63 10.60
CA TYR A 21 -21.59 8.75 10.13
C TYR A 21 -22.25 10.10 10.39
N ASN A 22 -23.57 10.23 10.20
CA ASN A 22 -24.29 11.48 10.48
C ASN A 22 -24.18 11.91 11.95
N ASN A 23 -24.23 10.97 12.90
CA ASN A 23 -24.10 11.28 14.32
C ASN A 23 -22.71 11.80 14.67
N ILE A 24 -21.66 11.16 14.13
CA ILE A 24 -20.27 11.61 14.27
C ILE A 24 -20.13 13.02 13.68
N ASP A 25 -20.58 13.20 12.44
CA ASP A 25 -20.43 14.45 11.71
C ASP A 25 -21.13 15.62 12.42
N GLN A 26 -22.36 15.40 12.86
CA GLN A 26 -23.13 16.40 13.62
C GLN A 26 -22.38 16.82 14.90
N TYR A 27 -21.85 15.87 15.65
CA TYR A 27 -21.10 16.14 16.88
C TYR A 27 -19.90 17.06 16.62
N PHE A 28 -19.04 16.70 15.65
CA PHE A 28 -17.82 17.46 15.40
C PHE A 28 -18.11 18.82 14.76
N ARG A 29 -19.08 18.91 13.84
CA ARG A 29 -19.51 20.19 13.27
C ARG A 29 -20.00 21.16 14.33
N ASP A 30 -20.86 20.72 15.24
CA ASP A 30 -21.39 21.58 16.29
C ASP A 30 -20.27 22.12 17.20
N LYS A 31 -19.26 21.30 17.49
CA LYS A 31 -18.07 21.71 18.24
C LYS A 31 -17.22 22.73 17.47
N ILE A 32 -16.96 22.48 16.19
CA ILE A 32 -16.18 23.39 15.35
C ILE A 32 -16.90 24.74 15.18
N ILE A 33 -18.20 24.71 14.89
CA ILE A 33 -19.04 25.92 14.74
C ILE A 33 -19.04 26.71 16.04
N SER A 34 -19.17 26.06 17.19
CA SER A 34 -19.18 26.78 18.48
C SER A 34 -17.81 27.32 18.90
N HIS A 35 -16.70 26.73 18.45
CA HIS A 35 -15.36 27.15 18.86
C HIS A 35 -14.73 28.22 17.95
N PHE A 36 -14.91 28.12 16.63
CA PHE A 36 -14.25 29.01 15.68
C PHE A 36 -15.19 30.13 15.21
N GLU A 37 -14.87 31.37 15.62
CA GLU A 37 -15.59 32.59 15.18
C GLU A 37 -15.25 32.96 13.73
N ASP A 38 -13.95 33.03 13.39
CA ASP A 38 -13.49 33.23 12.02
C ASP A 38 -13.34 31.90 11.29
N ARG A 39 -14.26 31.66 10.35
CA ARG A 39 -14.35 30.41 9.59
C ARG A 39 -13.94 30.57 8.13
N LEU A 40 -13.47 31.75 7.71
CA LEU A 40 -13.06 31.96 6.33
C LEU A 40 -11.70 31.31 6.08
N VAL A 41 -11.63 30.53 5.01
CA VAL A 41 -10.41 29.89 4.55
C VAL A 41 -10.01 30.49 3.21
N ASN A 42 -8.72 30.79 3.06
CA ASN A 42 -8.11 31.29 1.84
C ASN A 42 -6.67 30.76 1.70
N GLU A 43 -6.04 31.00 0.55
CA GLU A 43 -4.70 30.52 0.24
C GLU A 43 -3.64 30.90 1.31
N SER A 44 -3.79 32.06 1.95
CA SER A 44 -2.81 32.56 2.92
C SER A 44 -2.96 31.97 4.33
N ASN A 45 -4.12 31.44 4.68
CA ASN A 45 -4.41 30.96 6.03
C ASN A 45 -4.77 29.47 6.12
N ILE A 46 -4.95 28.77 5.00
CA ILE A 46 -5.43 27.39 4.97
C ILE A 46 -4.57 26.42 5.80
N HIS A 47 -3.24 26.55 5.72
CA HIS A 47 -2.33 25.70 6.49
C HIS A 47 -2.49 25.93 8.00
N GLN A 48 -2.49 27.21 8.44
CA GLN A 48 -2.72 27.56 9.84
C GLN A 48 -4.10 27.09 10.32
N LYS A 49 -5.14 27.27 9.52
CA LYS A 49 -6.50 26.83 9.88
C LYS A 49 -6.60 25.31 10.01
N LEU A 50 -5.89 24.56 9.17
CA LEU A 50 -5.82 23.10 9.29
C LEU A 50 -5.08 22.66 10.55
N GLU A 51 -3.97 23.33 10.90
CA GLU A 51 -3.22 23.08 12.13
C GLU A 51 -4.07 23.38 13.37
N ASP A 52 -4.68 24.57 13.44
CA ASP A 52 -5.56 24.98 14.53
C ASP A 52 -6.71 23.98 14.73
N LEU A 53 -7.31 23.54 13.62
CA LEU A 53 -8.42 22.59 13.63
C LEU A 53 -7.96 21.19 14.08
N THR A 54 -6.80 20.73 13.61
CA THR A 54 -6.19 19.46 14.02
C THR A 54 -5.90 19.46 15.52
N GLU A 55 -5.27 20.51 16.04
CA GLU A 55 -4.98 20.66 17.48
C GLU A 55 -6.25 20.68 18.33
N TYR A 56 -7.30 21.35 17.85
CA TYR A 56 -8.59 21.39 18.52
C TYR A 56 -9.26 20.01 18.54
N LEU A 57 -9.24 19.29 17.42
CA LEU A 57 -9.80 17.94 17.31
C LEU A 57 -9.07 16.94 18.21
N ILE A 58 -7.74 17.02 18.31
CA ILE A 58 -6.95 16.17 19.24
C ILE A 58 -7.48 16.31 20.67
N LYS A 59 -7.74 17.54 21.13
CA LYS A 59 -8.30 17.80 22.47
C LYS A 59 -9.70 17.21 22.62
N ILE A 60 -10.56 17.35 21.61
CA ILE A 60 -11.90 16.74 21.62
C ILE A 60 -11.80 15.21 21.74
N PHE A 61 -10.93 14.57 20.98
CA PHE A 61 -10.75 13.12 21.05
C PHE A 61 -10.23 12.66 22.42
N GLU A 62 -9.28 13.40 23.00
CA GLU A 62 -8.79 13.16 24.36
C GLU A 62 -9.93 13.29 25.39
N ASP A 63 -10.77 14.32 25.27
CA ASP A 63 -11.96 14.51 26.10
C ASP A 63 -12.98 13.38 25.95
N ILE A 64 -13.10 12.78 24.76
CA ILE A 64 -13.93 11.60 24.48
C ILE A 64 -13.26 10.30 25.01
N GLY A 65 -11.97 10.32 25.32
CA GLY A 65 -11.25 9.22 25.98
C GLY A 65 -10.34 8.41 25.06
N PHE A 66 -10.04 8.91 23.86
CA PHE A 66 -8.98 8.35 23.01
C PHE A 66 -7.60 8.73 23.57
N LYS A 67 -6.57 7.94 23.26
CA LYS A 67 -5.20 8.34 23.62
C LYS A 67 -4.72 9.42 22.66
N LYS A 68 -4.24 10.53 23.22
CA LYS A 68 -3.67 11.64 22.46
C LYS A 68 -2.64 11.18 21.41
N SER A 69 -1.70 10.32 21.79
CA SER A 69 -0.66 9.82 20.89
C SER A 69 -1.18 8.96 19.74
N GLU A 70 -2.34 8.31 19.88
CA GLU A 70 -2.97 7.54 18.81
C GLU A 70 -3.54 8.51 17.77
N ILE A 71 -4.31 9.51 18.22
CA ILE A 71 -4.93 10.52 17.35
C ILE A 71 -3.90 11.41 16.67
N GLU A 72 -2.84 11.80 17.38
CA GLU A 72 -1.72 12.53 16.79
C GLU A 72 -1.13 11.77 15.60
N ASN A 73 -0.97 10.45 15.71
CA ASN A 73 -0.44 9.65 14.60
C ASN A 73 -1.40 9.62 13.40
N GLU A 74 -2.70 9.51 13.63
CA GLU A 74 -3.71 9.53 12.55
C GLU A 74 -3.71 10.87 11.82
N PHE A 75 -3.47 11.98 12.52
CA PHE A 75 -3.35 13.30 11.90
C PHE A 75 -1.95 13.61 11.32
N LEU A 76 -1.02 12.66 11.37
CA LEU A 76 0.22 12.75 10.58
C LEU A 76 0.04 12.26 9.15
N ASP A 77 -1.11 11.67 8.81
CA ASP A 77 -1.40 11.07 7.50
C ASP A 77 -1.20 12.06 6.32
N PRO A 78 -0.50 11.64 5.24
CA PRO A 78 -0.27 12.48 4.06
C PRO A 78 -1.53 13.02 3.39
N PHE A 79 -2.69 12.38 3.56
CA PHE A 79 -3.97 12.87 3.03
C PHE A 79 -4.35 14.27 3.51
N LEU A 80 -3.89 14.65 4.72
CA LEU A 80 -4.11 15.97 5.28
C LEU A 80 -3.24 17.06 4.63
N GLU A 81 -2.23 16.70 3.86
CA GLU A 81 -1.40 17.69 3.17
C GLU A 81 -2.25 18.50 2.17
N ILE A 82 -2.04 19.81 2.16
CA ILE A 82 -2.71 20.74 1.24
C ILE A 82 -1.79 20.90 0.03
N HIS A 83 -2.19 20.31 -1.09
CA HIS A 83 -1.46 20.45 -2.35
C HIS A 83 -1.83 21.75 -3.06
N ASP A 84 -1.02 22.19 -4.02
CA ASP A 84 -1.28 23.43 -4.77
C ASP A 84 -2.65 23.45 -5.47
N LYS A 85 -3.15 22.27 -5.87
CA LYS A 85 -4.48 22.10 -6.47
C LYS A 85 -5.62 22.36 -5.47
N ASP A 86 -5.36 22.22 -4.18
CA ASP A 86 -6.35 22.33 -3.10
C ASP A 86 -6.50 23.77 -2.59
N ARG A 87 -5.49 24.63 -2.84
CA ARG A 87 -5.40 25.99 -2.25
C ARG A 87 -6.56 26.92 -2.60
N LYS A 88 -7.23 26.69 -3.73
CA LYS A 88 -8.39 27.48 -4.20
C LYS A 88 -9.74 26.80 -3.96
N THR A 89 -9.72 25.59 -3.42
CA THR A 89 -10.91 24.72 -3.38
C THR A 89 -11.75 24.98 -2.12
N PHE A 90 -11.11 25.35 -1.01
CA PHE A 90 -11.79 25.50 0.27
C PHE A 90 -12.02 26.98 0.61
N THR A 91 -13.27 27.33 0.87
CA THR A 91 -13.70 28.70 1.22
C THR A 91 -14.07 28.83 2.69
N SER A 92 -14.33 27.71 3.38
CA SER A 92 -14.67 27.70 4.80
C SER A 92 -13.97 26.60 5.60
N LEU A 93 -13.89 26.81 6.92
CA LEU A 93 -13.37 25.84 7.88
C LEU A 93 -14.18 24.53 7.88
N ILE A 94 -15.49 24.62 7.62
CA ILE A 94 -16.38 23.45 7.56
C ILE A 94 -16.10 22.65 6.29
N GLU A 95 -15.91 23.29 5.14
CA GLU A 95 -15.49 22.59 3.92
C GLU A 95 -14.12 21.90 4.11
N LEU A 96 -13.18 22.58 4.78
CA LEU A 96 -11.87 22.01 5.10
C LEU A 96 -12.03 20.77 6.01
N TYR A 97 -12.85 20.86 7.05
CA TYR A 97 -13.18 19.73 7.90
C TYR A 97 -13.82 18.57 7.12
N GLU A 98 -14.88 18.84 6.34
CA GLU A 98 -15.63 17.83 5.60
C GLU A 98 -14.76 17.05 4.61
N ASN A 99 -13.85 17.72 3.92
CA ASN A 99 -13.09 17.13 2.84
C ASN A 99 -11.76 16.53 3.29
N LYS A 100 -11.11 17.05 4.33
CA LYS A 100 -9.79 16.58 4.79
C LYS A 100 -9.86 15.79 6.10
N LEU A 101 -10.67 16.20 7.07
CA LEU A 101 -10.63 15.63 8.43
C LEU A 101 -11.75 14.62 8.70
N ALA A 102 -12.98 14.89 8.27
CA ALA A 102 -14.12 14.01 8.51
C ALA A 102 -13.88 12.57 8.02
N PRO A 103 -13.28 12.32 6.84
CA PRO A 103 -12.96 10.96 6.41
C PRO A 103 -12.04 10.21 7.38
N ILE A 104 -11.00 10.86 7.90
CA ILE A 104 -10.07 10.27 8.89
C ILE A 104 -10.80 10.03 10.22
N ILE A 105 -11.66 10.95 10.64
CA ILE A 105 -12.47 10.79 11.85
C ILE A 105 -13.36 9.55 11.73
N TYR A 106 -14.03 9.34 10.60
CA TYR A 106 -14.84 8.14 10.41
C TYR A 106 -14.00 6.86 10.49
N GLU A 107 -12.80 6.86 9.91
CA GLU A 107 -11.86 5.73 10.00
C GLU A 107 -11.49 5.45 11.47
N ILE A 108 -11.11 6.45 12.26
CA ILE A 108 -10.81 6.30 13.69
C ILE A 108 -11.95 5.60 14.44
N PHE A 109 -13.19 6.01 14.18
CA PHE A 109 -14.36 5.41 14.83
C PHE A 109 -14.63 3.97 14.34
N LEU A 110 -14.41 3.68 13.05
CA LEU A 110 -14.51 2.33 12.50
C LEU A 110 -13.42 1.40 13.05
N GLU A 111 -12.18 1.88 13.23
CA GLU A 111 -11.10 1.11 13.85
C GLU A 111 -11.46 0.69 15.27
N ILE A 112 -12.03 1.60 16.05
CA ILE A 112 -12.52 1.29 17.40
C ILE A 112 -13.64 0.24 17.40
N ILE A 113 -14.52 0.25 16.40
CA ILE A 113 -15.50 -0.83 16.22
C ILE A 113 -14.79 -2.16 15.98
N VAL A 114 -13.81 -2.21 15.08
CA VAL A 114 -13.05 -3.43 14.77
C VAL A 114 -12.31 -3.93 16.01
N ASP A 115 -11.64 -3.05 16.75
CA ASP A 115 -10.94 -3.39 17.99
C ASP A 115 -11.90 -3.96 19.04
N TYR A 116 -13.09 -3.39 19.17
CA TYR A 116 -14.12 -3.87 20.09
C TYR A 116 -14.62 -5.29 19.78
N LEU A 117 -14.54 -5.73 18.51
CA LEU A 117 -14.88 -7.11 18.13
C LEU A 117 -13.90 -8.13 18.72
N ILE A 118 -12.66 -7.74 18.98
CA ILE A 118 -11.60 -8.66 19.41
C ILE A 118 -11.08 -8.43 20.83
N ASP A 119 -11.09 -7.19 21.35
CA ASP A 119 -10.49 -6.81 22.63
C ASP A 119 -11.53 -6.17 23.57
N VAL A 120 -11.60 -6.69 24.79
CA VAL A 120 -12.47 -6.16 25.86
C VAL A 120 -11.92 -4.85 26.43
N LYS A 121 -10.63 -4.56 26.25
CA LYS A 121 -10.00 -3.33 26.76
C LYS A 121 -10.60 -2.05 26.16
N VAL A 122 -11.20 -2.13 24.98
CA VAL A 122 -11.84 -0.97 24.30
C VAL A 122 -13.29 -0.78 24.77
N ALA A 123 -13.85 -1.72 25.53
CA ALA A 123 -15.23 -1.64 26.02
C ALA A 123 -15.55 -0.35 26.83
N PRO A 124 -14.68 0.19 27.69
CA PRO A 124 -14.94 1.45 28.38
C PRO A 124 -15.12 2.63 27.42
N LEU A 125 -14.27 2.72 26.38
CA LEU A 125 -14.37 3.75 25.35
C LEU A 125 -15.68 3.58 24.57
N MET A 126 -16.02 2.36 24.16
CA MET A 126 -17.29 2.06 23.47
C MET A 126 -18.52 2.45 24.28
N LEU A 127 -18.50 2.22 25.60
CA LEU A 127 -19.60 2.63 26.48
C LEU A 127 -19.73 4.16 26.57
N LYS A 128 -18.60 4.87 26.57
CA LYS A 128 -18.58 6.34 26.55
C LYS A 128 -19.06 6.90 25.21
N LEU A 129 -18.59 6.36 24.10
CA LEU A 129 -19.09 6.71 22.77
C LEU A 129 -20.60 6.48 22.64
N LYS A 130 -21.11 5.39 23.25
CA LYS A 130 -22.56 5.17 23.36
C LYS A 130 -23.26 6.22 24.22
N SER A 131 -22.70 6.60 25.38
CA SER A 131 -23.33 7.62 26.25
C SER A 131 -23.36 9.00 25.60
N ASP A 132 -22.35 9.30 24.76
CA ASP A 132 -22.20 10.57 24.07
C ASP A 132 -23.04 10.64 22.79
N GLY A 133 -23.77 9.57 22.47
CA GLY A 133 -24.76 9.56 21.37
C GLY A 133 -24.19 9.24 19.99
N PHE A 134 -22.94 8.77 19.88
CA PHE A 134 -22.33 8.42 18.59
C PHE A 134 -23.01 7.20 17.93
N PHE A 135 -23.52 6.26 18.73
CA PHE A 135 -24.18 5.06 18.23
C PHE A 135 -25.70 5.13 18.42
N SER A 136 -26.46 5.01 17.31
CA SER A 136 -27.91 4.83 17.37
C SER A 136 -28.27 3.47 17.97
N ILE A 137 -29.52 3.32 18.44
CA ILE A 137 -30.01 2.04 18.99
C ILE A 137 -29.87 0.92 17.95
N ASP A 138 -30.20 1.19 16.69
CA ASP A 138 -30.09 0.23 15.60
C ASP A 138 -28.63 -0.23 15.40
N ILE A 139 -27.68 0.70 15.35
CA ILE A 139 -26.25 0.37 15.24
C ILE A 139 -25.76 -0.43 16.45
N ILE A 140 -26.20 -0.12 17.66
CA ILE A 140 -25.85 -0.88 18.86
C ILE A 140 -26.34 -2.33 18.76
N MET A 141 -27.55 -2.54 18.24
CA MET A 141 -28.10 -3.88 18.04
C MET A 141 -27.31 -4.65 16.98
N GLU A 142 -26.99 -4.03 15.85
CA GLU A 142 -26.18 -4.67 14.80
C GLU A 142 -24.77 -5.01 15.30
N LEU A 143 -24.12 -4.09 16.01
CA LEU A 143 -22.78 -4.30 16.57
C LEU A 143 -22.76 -5.43 17.60
N ARG A 144 -23.79 -5.52 18.45
CA ARG A 144 -23.92 -6.63 19.40
C ARG A 144 -24.04 -7.96 18.68
N ASN A 145 -24.88 -8.04 17.65
CA ASN A 145 -25.03 -9.26 16.85
C ASN A 145 -23.71 -9.65 16.17
N LEU A 146 -22.99 -8.67 15.61
CA LEU A 146 -21.67 -8.89 15.00
C LEU A 146 -20.67 -9.43 16.03
N LYS A 147 -20.62 -8.83 17.22
CA LYS A 147 -19.75 -9.28 18.31
C LYS A 147 -20.08 -10.69 18.76
N ASP A 148 -21.36 -11.02 18.93
CA ASP A 148 -21.81 -12.35 19.32
C ASP A 148 -21.41 -13.42 18.28
N LEU A 149 -21.42 -13.09 16.98
CA LEU A 149 -20.95 -13.98 15.92
C LEU A 149 -19.43 -14.21 16.01
N ILE A 150 -18.65 -13.14 16.21
CA ILE A 150 -17.19 -13.23 16.35
C ILE A 150 -16.81 -14.04 17.60
N GLU A 151 -17.51 -13.85 18.72
CA GLU A 151 -17.26 -14.58 19.97
C GLU A 151 -17.58 -16.08 19.85
N LYS A 152 -18.54 -16.46 19.00
CA LYS A 152 -18.85 -17.86 18.67
C LYS A 152 -17.83 -18.50 17.73
N SER A 153 -16.93 -17.73 17.12
CA SER A 153 -15.87 -18.24 16.24
C SER A 153 -14.47 -17.83 16.75
N PRO A 154 -13.94 -18.49 17.80
CA PRO A 154 -12.65 -18.13 18.41
C PRO A 154 -11.47 -18.10 17.44
N GLU A 155 -11.46 -19.00 16.45
CA GLU A 155 -10.44 -19.03 15.40
C GLU A 155 -10.45 -17.74 14.57
N LYS A 156 -11.62 -17.33 14.08
CA LYS A 156 -11.78 -16.09 13.31
C LYS A 156 -11.45 -14.86 14.13
N ARG A 157 -11.84 -14.84 15.40
CA ARG A 157 -11.46 -13.78 16.33
C ARG A 157 -9.94 -13.65 16.46
N GLU A 158 -9.21 -14.76 16.61
CA GLU A 158 -7.75 -14.75 16.70
C GLU A 158 -7.11 -14.34 15.36
N THR A 159 -7.66 -14.78 14.24
CA THR A 159 -7.20 -14.38 12.90
C THR A 159 -7.38 -12.88 12.67
N LEU A 160 -8.55 -12.32 12.97
CA LEU A 160 -8.82 -10.88 12.90
C LEU A 160 -7.89 -10.10 13.83
N LYS A 161 -7.66 -10.60 15.06
CA LYS A 161 -6.72 -10.01 16.01
C LYS A 161 -5.29 -9.96 15.46
N LYS A 162 -4.78 -11.08 14.94
CA LYS A 162 -3.45 -11.11 14.33
C LYS A 162 -3.37 -10.16 13.14
N TYR A 163 -4.42 -10.09 12.32
CA TYR A 163 -4.45 -9.25 11.15
C TYR A 163 -4.33 -7.75 11.50
N ILE A 164 -5.16 -7.25 12.42
CA ILE A 164 -5.13 -5.81 12.76
C ILE A 164 -3.88 -5.43 13.59
N GLN A 165 -3.28 -6.38 14.31
CA GLN A 165 -2.03 -6.16 15.04
C GLN A 165 -0.79 -6.02 14.14
N ILE A 166 -0.90 -6.30 12.83
CA ILE A 166 0.23 -6.15 11.89
C ILE A 166 0.81 -4.74 11.93
N GLN A 167 -0.06 -3.73 11.81
CA GLN A 167 0.37 -2.32 11.82
C GLN A 167 1.10 -1.98 13.13
N ALA A 168 0.51 -2.30 14.27
CA ALA A 168 1.11 -2.04 15.58
C ALA A 168 2.47 -2.73 15.75
N LYS A 169 2.62 -3.97 15.29
CA LYS A 169 3.90 -4.71 15.36
C LYS A 169 4.98 -4.12 14.46
N ILE A 170 4.63 -3.69 13.26
CA ILE A 170 5.56 -3.02 12.34
C ILE A 170 6.02 -1.70 12.95
N ILE A 171 5.07 -0.87 13.41
CA ILE A 171 5.36 0.40 14.07
C ILE A 171 6.31 0.19 15.26
N ASP A 172 5.99 -0.73 16.16
CA ASP A 172 6.83 -1.02 17.34
C ASP A 172 8.24 -1.46 16.95
N LYS A 173 8.38 -2.37 15.97
CA LYS A 173 9.68 -2.88 15.50
C LYS A 173 10.53 -1.77 14.89
N PHE A 174 9.93 -0.93 14.05
CA PHE A 174 10.61 0.17 13.36
C PHE A 174 10.96 1.29 14.33
N GLN A 175 10.07 1.66 15.26
CA GLN A 175 10.34 2.67 16.28
C GLN A 175 11.46 2.26 17.24
N LYS A 176 11.47 1.00 17.70
CA LYS A 176 12.56 0.47 18.55
C LYS A 176 13.91 0.46 17.84
N SER A 177 13.90 0.41 16.52
CA SER A 177 15.09 0.36 15.67
C SER A 177 15.38 1.71 15.01
N LYS A 178 14.70 2.79 15.43
CA LYS A 178 14.72 4.09 14.78
C LYS A 178 16.14 4.58 14.49
N GLN A 179 16.97 4.69 15.53
CA GLN A 179 18.36 5.16 15.39
C GLN A 179 19.17 4.29 14.44
N LYS A 180 18.96 2.98 14.45
CA LYS A 180 19.68 2.06 13.57
C LYS A 180 19.25 2.24 12.12
N ILE A 181 17.95 2.44 11.87
CA ILE A 181 17.38 2.71 10.54
C ILE A 181 17.89 4.05 10.00
N GLU A 182 17.91 5.07 10.85
CA GLU A 182 18.41 6.42 10.54
C GLU A 182 19.92 6.51 10.40
N SER A 183 20.65 5.42 10.68
CA SER A 183 22.11 5.33 10.50
C SER A 183 22.51 4.20 9.54
N LEU A 184 21.56 3.67 8.74
CA LEU A 184 21.86 2.62 7.75
C LEU A 184 22.69 3.14 6.57
N GLU A 185 22.84 4.45 6.45
CA GLU A 185 23.76 5.09 5.51
C GLU A 185 25.23 5.06 5.99
N ASP A 186 25.48 4.84 7.29
CA ASP A 186 26.83 4.74 7.85
C ASP A 186 27.51 3.38 7.57
N LEU A 187 26.83 2.47 6.86
CA LEU A 187 27.38 1.18 6.45
C LEU A 187 28.57 1.34 5.50
N GLN A 188 29.45 0.34 5.40
CA GLN A 188 30.68 0.49 4.61
C GLN A 188 30.48 0.39 3.08
N ASP A 189 29.36 -0.17 2.61
CA ASP A 189 29.11 -0.46 1.19
C ASP A 189 27.94 0.37 0.63
N PRO A 190 28.19 1.39 -0.22
CA PRO A 190 27.17 2.34 -0.69
C PRO A 190 26.05 1.74 -1.55
N ASP A 191 26.33 0.68 -2.31
CA ASP A 191 25.37 0.07 -3.21
C ASP A 191 24.24 -0.63 -2.44
N PHE A 192 24.64 -1.39 -1.41
CA PHE A 192 23.73 -2.06 -0.50
C PHE A 192 22.92 -1.08 0.36
N LYS A 193 23.47 0.12 0.67
CA LYS A 193 22.76 1.16 1.44
C LYS A 193 21.46 1.54 0.76
N LEU A 194 21.53 1.88 -0.52
CA LEU A 194 20.43 2.59 -1.16
C LEU A 194 19.26 1.67 -1.47
N GLN A 195 19.54 0.43 -1.87
CA GLN A 195 18.52 -0.60 -2.10
C GLN A 195 17.79 -0.95 -0.80
N LEU A 196 18.54 -1.14 0.29
CA LEU A 196 17.97 -1.43 1.61
C LEU A 196 17.15 -0.26 2.14
N LEU A 197 17.69 0.96 2.07
CA LEU A 197 17.00 2.18 2.46
C LEU A 197 15.74 2.40 1.63
N TYR A 198 15.77 2.11 0.34
CA TYR A 198 14.58 2.15 -0.52
C TYR A 198 13.48 1.22 0.01
N LEU A 199 13.78 -0.05 0.27
CA LEU A 199 12.78 -1.00 0.77
C LEU A 199 12.24 -0.60 2.16
N ILE A 200 13.11 -0.14 3.05
CA ILE A 200 12.72 0.31 4.39
C ILE A 200 11.85 1.57 4.29
N TYR A 201 12.25 2.54 3.47
CA TYR A 201 11.47 3.75 3.21
C TYR A 201 10.10 3.41 2.63
N ARG A 202 10.01 2.44 1.72
CA ARG A 202 8.73 1.96 1.17
C ARG A 202 7.82 1.40 2.25
N ILE A 203 8.34 0.65 3.22
CA ILE A 203 7.56 0.15 4.36
C ILE A 203 7.14 1.31 5.28
N ILE A 204 8.04 2.25 5.60
CA ILE A 204 7.71 3.45 6.39
C ILE A 204 6.60 4.25 5.70
N HIS A 205 6.73 4.45 4.39
CA HIS A 205 5.77 5.16 3.56
C HIS A 205 4.40 4.47 3.57
N PHE A 206 4.36 3.14 3.46
CA PHE A 206 3.12 2.37 3.52
C PHE A 206 2.31 2.62 4.80
N PHE A 207 2.99 2.74 5.94
CA PHE A 207 2.36 2.93 7.26
C PHE A 207 2.28 4.40 7.69
N HIS A 208 2.55 5.33 6.78
CA HIS A 208 2.52 6.77 7.04
C HIS A 208 3.43 7.20 8.21
N LEU A 209 4.59 6.55 8.36
CA LEU A 209 5.50 6.78 9.48
C LEU A 209 6.59 7.82 9.18
N GLN A 210 6.59 8.46 8.02
CA GLN A 210 7.68 9.31 7.53
C GLN A 210 8.03 10.41 8.55
N LYS A 211 7.04 11.07 9.15
CA LYS A 211 7.23 12.14 10.14
C LYS A 211 7.88 11.67 11.46
N LYS A 212 8.02 10.35 11.67
CA LYS A 212 8.67 9.76 12.85
C LYS A 212 10.16 9.49 12.65
N PHE A 213 10.66 9.56 11.41
CA PHE A 213 12.05 9.29 11.04
C PHE A 213 12.72 10.55 10.51
N ASP A 214 14.00 10.70 10.82
CA ASP A 214 14.87 11.70 10.24
C ASP A 214 15.50 11.18 8.94
N PHE A 215 15.16 11.81 7.82
CA PHE A 215 15.73 11.49 6.51
C PHE A 215 16.76 12.52 6.05
N SER A 216 17.20 13.43 6.91
CA SER A 216 18.12 14.51 6.52
C SER A 216 19.45 13.98 6.01
N HIS A 217 19.98 12.91 6.60
CA HIS A 217 21.23 12.29 6.19
C HIS A 217 21.17 11.69 4.79
N ILE A 218 20.16 10.86 4.51
CA ILE A 218 19.97 10.29 3.16
C ILE A 218 19.67 11.36 2.12
N LYS A 219 19.02 12.48 2.51
CA LYS A 219 18.83 13.62 1.61
C LYS A 219 20.17 14.23 1.19
N LEU A 220 21.04 14.53 2.14
CA LEU A 220 22.37 15.05 1.88
C LEU A 220 23.20 14.09 1.03
N TYR A 221 23.17 12.79 1.35
CA TYR A 221 23.88 11.78 0.56
C TYR A 221 23.44 11.77 -0.91
N LEU A 222 22.12 11.76 -1.16
CA LEU A 222 21.58 11.74 -2.52
C LEU A 222 21.94 12.99 -3.32
N GLU A 223 21.97 14.16 -2.66
CA GLU A 223 22.35 15.44 -3.28
C GLU A 223 23.85 15.51 -3.61
N GLU A 224 24.71 15.09 -2.68
CA GLU A 224 26.15 15.25 -2.79
C GLU A 224 26.84 14.15 -3.62
N ASN A 225 26.23 12.96 -3.74
CA ASN A 225 26.88 11.76 -4.28
C ASN A 225 26.14 11.17 -5.49
N ILE A 226 25.55 12.01 -6.35
CA ILE A 226 24.82 11.54 -7.56
C ILE A 226 25.62 10.57 -8.43
N ASP A 227 26.93 10.77 -8.55
CA ASP A 227 27.81 9.88 -9.33
C ASP A 227 28.01 8.50 -8.69
N GLU A 228 27.76 8.36 -7.38
CA GLU A 228 27.89 7.08 -6.68
C GLU A 228 26.64 6.21 -6.83
N TRP A 229 25.46 6.82 -6.98
CA TRP A 229 24.20 6.06 -7.08
C TRP A 229 23.56 6.07 -8.47
N LEU A 230 23.96 6.97 -9.38
CA LEU A 230 23.50 6.97 -10.77
C LEU A 230 24.32 5.97 -11.60
N ILE A 231 24.25 4.70 -11.21
CA ILE A 231 24.95 3.57 -11.81
C ILE A 231 24.00 2.38 -12.01
N ASP A 232 24.27 1.55 -13.01
CA ASP A 232 23.65 0.24 -13.23
C ASP A 232 24.55 -0.85 -12.62
N VAL A 233 23.94 -1.89 -12.05
CA VAL A 233 24.65 -2.99 -11.41
C VAL A 233 24.28 -4.35 -11.99
N PRO A 234 25.22 -5.32 -12.08
CA PRO A 234 24.97 -6.57 -12.79
C PRO A 234 24.00 -7.56 -12.10
N LEU A 235 23.67 -7.36 -10.82
CA LEU A 235 22.84 -8.29 -10.02
C LEU A 235 21.46 -7.69 -9.66
N VAL A 236 20.84 -7.02 -10.63
CA VAL A 236 19.49 -6.46 -10.49
C VAL A 236 18.44 -7.57 -10.51
N SER A 237 17.49 -7.48 -9.60
CA SER A 237 16.28 -8.30 -9.60
C SER A 237 15.12 -7.51 -9.01
N LEU A 238 13.90 -8.02 -9.10
CA LEU A 238 12.78 -7.38 -8.42
C LEU A 238 12.96 -7.39 -6.89
N LYS A 239 13.67 -8.39 -6.35
CA LYS A 239 14.10 -8.38 -4.95
C LYS A 239 15.12 -7.30 -4.67
N ASN A 240 16.11 -7.13 -5.54
CA ASN A 240 17.26 -6.21 -5.46
C ASN A 240 17.14 -5.11 -6.52
N PRO A 241 16.34 -4.05 -6.27
CA PRO A 241 16.09 -3.02 -7.27
C PRO A 241 17.35 -2.30 -7.68
N ASP A 242 17.35 -1.78 -8.90
CA ASP A 242 18.51 -1.05 -9.40
C ASP A 242 18.86 0.18 -8.55
N ILE A 243 20.15 0.50 -8.45
CA ILE A 243 20.65 1.56 -7.57
C ILE A 243 20.17 2.93 -8.07
N TYR A 244 20.30 3.19 -9.38
CA TYR A 244 19.82 4.45 -9.95
C TYR A 244 18.32 4.63 -9.72
N PHE A 245 17.54 3.55 -9.84
CA PHE A 245 16.10 3.58 -9.59
C PHE A 245 15.80 3.90 -8.12
N CYS A 246 16.50 3.26 -7.17
CA CYS A 246 16.36 3.55 -5.75
C CYS A 246 16.66 5.02 -5.45
N GLY A 247 17.74 5.57 -6.02
CA GLY A 247 18.13 6.97 -5.86
C GLY A 247 17.09 7.95 -6.41
N ILE A 248 16.64 7.74 -7.65
CA ILE A 248 15.57 8.54 -8.27
C ILE A 248 14.29 8.47 -7.43
N TYR A 249 13.88 7.27 -7.01
CA TYR A 249 12.67 7.08 -6.22
C TYR A 249 12.75 7.82 -4.89
N LEU A 250 13.82 7.61 -4.12
CA LEU A 250 14.00 8.25 -2.82
C LEU A 250 14.07 9.76 -2.96
N ALA A 251 14.82 10.28 -3.94
CA ALA A 251 14.92 11.71 -4.16
C ALA A 251 13.58 12.36 -4.52
N LYS A 252 12.77 11.74 -5.39
CA LYS A 252 11.42 12.23 -5.71
C LYS A 252 10.50 12.22 -4.49
N ASN A 253 10.55 11.17 -3.66
CA ASN A 253 9.67 11.05 -2.49
C ASN A 253 10.13 11.86 -1.27
N LEU A 254 11.42 12.23 -1.21
CA LEU A 254 12.00 13.06 -0.15
C LEU A 254 12.08 14.55 -0.52
N ASN A 255 11.54 14.93 -1.70
CA ASN A 255 11.54 16.27 -2.27
C ASN A 255 12.95 16.87 -2.44
N ILE A 256 13.86 16.07 -2.98
CA ILE A 256 15.24 16.47 -3.30
C ILE A 256 15.29 17.04 -4.72
N ASN A 257 16.04 18.13 -4.92
CA ASN A 257 16.29 18.69 -6.24
C ASN A 257 17.32 17.84 -6.98
N LEU A 258 16.90 17.20 -8.07
CA LEU A 258 17.75 16.36 -8.90
C LEU A 258 18.29 17.12 -10.10
N ASP A 259 19.51 16.78 -10.53
CA ASP A 259 19.99 17.13 -11.88
C ASP A 259 19.26 16.26 -12.92
N GLU A 260 18.08 16.72 -13.33
CA GLU A 260 17.21 15.97 -14.24
C GLU A 260 17.90 15.69 -15.59
N LYS A 261 18.77 16.59 -16.04
CA LYS A 261 19.49 16.42 -17.31
C LYS A 261 20.48 15.26 -17.21
N LYS A 262 21.29 15.25 -16.15
CA LYS A 262 22.27 14.17 -15.93
C LYS A 262 21.61 12.79 -15.85
N ILE A 263 20.46 12.71 -15.17
CA ILE A 263 19.68 11.47 -15.05
C ILE A 263 19.11 11.05 -16.40
N VAL A 264 18.56 11.98 -17.18
CA VAL A 264 18.03 11.68 -18.52
C VAL A 264 19.15 11.21 -19.45
N ASP A 265 20.30 11.86 -19.44
CA ASP A 265 21.47 11.47 -20.25
C ASP A 265 21.93 10.04 -19.86
N PHE A 266 21.96 9.71 -18.57
CA PHE A 266 22.26 8.36 -18.08
C PHE A 266 21.22 7.32 -18.56
N LEU A 267 19.93 7.60 -18.42
CA LEU A 267 18.87 6.69 -18.86
C LEU A 267 18.93 6.45 -20.38
N MET A 268 19.24 7.47 -21.18
CA MET A 268 19.40 7.30 -22.63
C MET A 268 20.61 6.44 -22.99
N ASN A 269 21.72 6.54 -22.25
CA ASN A 269 22.86 5.64 -22.44
C ASN A 269 22.49 4.18 -22.10
N LEU A 270 21.76 3.96 -21.00
CA LEU A 270 21.27 2.61 -20.65
C LEU A 270 20.36 2.03 -21.73
N PHE A 271 19.52 2.87 -22.34
CA PHE A 271 18.70 2.45 -23.48
C PHE A 271 19.56 1.97 -24.64
N ASP A 272 20.56 2.76 -25.06
CA ASP A 272 21.46 2.41 -26.17
C ASP A 272 22.24 1.12 -25.89
N GLU A 273 22.75 0.96 -24.66
CA GLU A 273 23.43 -0.27 -24.23
C GLU A 273 22.52 -1.49 -24.26
N ALA A 274 21.25 -1.34 -23.84
CA ALA A 274 20.30 -2.45 -23.81
C ALA A 274 19.94 -2.95 -25.22
N ILE A 275 19.71 -2.03 -26.17
CA ILE A 275 19.36 -2.41 -27.55
C ILE A 275 20.55 -2.99 -28.33
N ASP A 276 21.79 -2.59 -27.98
CA ASP A 276 23.01 -3.13 -28.59
C ASP A 276 23.37 -4.51 -28.02
N ARG A 277 23.09 -4.74 -26.73
CA ARG A 277 23.49 -5.95 -26.01
C ARG A 277 22.51 -7.12 -26.17
N TYR A 278 21.21 -6.86 -26.25
CA TYR A 278 20.18 -7.90 -26.19
C TYR A 278 19.38 -8.01 -27.50
N GLU A 279 19.04 -9.23 -27.90
CA GLU A 279 18.18 -9.47 -29.06
C GLU A 279 16.71 -9.18 -28.76
N SER A 280 16.31 -9.39 -27.51
CA SER A 280 14.98 -9.12 -26.95
C SER A 280 15.11 -8.49 -25.57
N PRO A 281 15.42 -7.18 -25.48
CA PRO A 281 15.79 -6.51 -24.23
C PRO A 281 14.78 -6.72 -23.10
N LEU A 282 13.49 -6.62 -23.39
CA LEU A 282 12.43 -6.82 -22.40
C LEU A 282 12.41 -8.24 -21.79
N ILE A 283 12.78 -9.26 -22.55
CA ILE A 283 12.73 -10.66 -22.08
C ILE A 283 14.06 -11.07 -21.44
N GLU A 284 15.17 -10.69 -22.04
CA GLU A 284 16.51 -11.08 -21.58
C GLU A 284 16.98 -10.27 -20.36
N ALA A 285 16.57 -9.00 -20.27
CA ALA A 285 16.91 -8.09 -19.18
C ALA A 285 15.64 -7.51 -18.52
N THR A 286 14.68 -8.39 -18.20
CA THR A 286 13.35 -8.01 -17.69
C THR A 286 13.42 -7.02 -16.51
N ASP A 287 14.28 -7.29 -15.53
CA ASP A 287 14.36 -6.48 -14.31
C ASP A 287 14.96 -5.09 -14.58
N GLY A 288 16.04 -5.03 -15.37
CA GLY A 288 16.64 -3.77 -15.81
C GLY A 288 15.66 -2.95 -16.65
N ALA A 289 14.95 -3.58 -17.60
CA ALA A 289 13.92 -2.93 -18.39
C ALA A 289 12.78 -2.37 -17.50
N TYR A 290 12.37 -3.11 -16.48
CA TYR A 290 11.35 -2.65 -15.53
C TYR A 290 11.77 -1.38 -14.77
N TYR A 291 12.99 -1.37 -14.22
CA TYR A 291 13.51 -0.20 -13.51
C TYR A 291 13.81 0.98 -14.42
N PHE A 292 14.21 0.70 -15.66
CA PHE A 292 14.37 1.71 -16.69
C PHE A 292 13.04 2.41 -16.97
N PHE A 293 11.98 1.66 -17.32
CA PHE A 293 10.65 2.25 -17.57
C PHE A 293 10.08 2.98 -16.36
N LYS A 294 10.31 2.46 -15.15
CA LYS A 294 9.89 3.16 -13.93
C LYS A 294 10.64 4.46 -13.69
N SER A 295 11.93 4.50 -14.01
CA SER A 295 12.73 5.70 -13.90
C SER A 295 12.39 6.73 -14.96
N THR A 296 12.12 6.32 -16.21
CA THR A 296 11.68 7.24 -17.26
C THR A 296 10.32 7.86 -16.92
N GLU A 297 9.37 7.08 -16.36
CA GLU A 297 8.09 7.57 -15.84
C GLU A 297 8.28 8.66 -14.76
N MET A 298 9.13 8.40 -13.75
CA MET A 298 9.42 9.36 -12.67
C MET A 298 10.11 10.63 -13.14
N MET A 299 10.93 10.52 -14.18
CA MET A 299 11.63 11.64 -14.80
C MET A 299 10.83 12.32 -15.91
N LYS A 300 9.59 11.86 -16.18
CA LYS A 300 8.74 12.35 -17.28
C LYS A 300 9.45 12.31 -18.64
N LEU A 301 10.34 11.33 -18.84
CA LEU A 301 11.03 11.08 -20.09
C LEU A 301 10.15 10.23 -20.99
N TRP A 302 9.73 10.80 -22.12
CA TRP A 302 8.87 10.13 -23.10
C TRP A 302 9.71 9.52 -24.21
N LEU A 303 9.71 8.19 -24.30
CA LEU A 303 10.35 7.46 -25.39
C LEU A 303 9.51 7.55 -26.67
N THR A 304 10.18 7.55 -27.82
CA THR A 304 9.51 7.49 -29.12
C THR A 304 8.93 6.09 -29.37
N PHE A 305 7.99 5.99 -30.31
CA PHE A 305 7.44 4.70 -30.71
C PHE A 305 8.51 3.73 -31.26
N GLU A 306 9.52 4.24 -31.95
CA GLU A 306 10.64 3.44 -32.46
C GLU A 306 11.46 2.88 -31.29
N GLN A 307 11.84 3.72 -30.33
CA GLN A 307 12.58 3.29 -29.14
C GLN A 307 11.80 2.26 -28.32
N ILE A 308 10.48 2.44 -28.17
CA ILE A 308 9.63 1.44 -27.52
C ILE A 308 9.66 0.12 -28.28
N ASN A 309 9.56 0.16 -29.62
CA ASN A 309 9.60 -1.05 -30.46
C ASN A 309 10.91 -1.81 -30.35
N ASP A 310 12.04 -1.11 -30.20
CA ASP A 310 13.35 -1.75 -30.05
C ASP A 310 13.45 -2.51 -28.72
N ILE A 311 12.88 -1.98 -27.63
CA ILE A 311 12.87 -2.64 -26.32
C ILE A 311 11.93 -3.85 -26.30
N ILE A 312 10.73 -3.73 -26.89
CA ILE A 312 9.71 -4.81 -26.91
C ILE A 312 9.95 -5.84 -28.01
N LYS A 313 10.97 -5.65 -28.84
CA LYS A 313 11.35 -6.59 -29.88
C LYS A 313 11.54 -7.96 -29.25
N THR A 314 10.96 -8.98 -29.88
CA THR A 314 10.96 -10.33 -29.34
C THR A 314 11.11 -11.40 -30.42
N ASP A 315 11.66 -12.55 -30.02
CA ASP A 315 11.73 -13.79 -30.81
C ASP A 315 10.84 -14.88 -30.17
N SER A 316 10.18 -15.72 -30.98
CA SER A 316 9.29 -16.78 -30.49
C SER A 316 10.01 -17.80 -29.62
N LYS A 317 11.34 -17.99 -29.79
CA LYS A 317 12.15 -18.91 -28.97
C LYS A 317 12.08 -18.60 -27.47
N PHE A 318 11.89 -17.34 -27.10
CA PHE A 318 11.84 -16.91 -25.71
C PHE A 318 10.51 -17.24 -25.01
N PHE A 319 9.49 -17.66 -25.75
CA PHE A 319 8.19 -18.07 -25.20
C PHE A 319 7.98 -19.59 -25.21
N GLU A 320 9.02 -20.34 -25.58
CA GLU A 320 9.01 -21.79 -25.42
C GLU A 320 8.98 -22.15 -23.93
N SER A 321 8.28 -23.24 -23.59
CA SER A 321 8.10 -23.66 -22.19
C SER A 321 9.42 -23.85 -21.44
N ASN A 322 10.47 -24.30 -22.13
CA ASN A 322 11.80 -24.48 -21.53
C ASN A 322 12.44 -23.15 -21.11
N TYR A 323 12.21 -22.07 -21.86
CA TYR A 323 12.73 -20.75 -21.51
C TYR A 323 11.91 -20.14 -20.38
N LEU A 324 10.57 -20.10 -20.54
CA LEU A 324 9.67 -19.51 -19.56
C LEU A 324 9.77 -20.18 -18.18
N LYS A 325 10.02 -21.50 -18.13
CA LYS A 325 10.24 -22.24 -16.88
C LYS A 325 11.41 -21.68 -16.05
N ASN A 326 12.42 -21.11 -16.71
CA ASN A 326 13.62 -20.59 -16.07
C ASN A 326 13.50 -19.13 -15.60
N LEU A 327 12.49 -18.40 -16.07
CA LEU A 327 12.20 -17.05 -15.59
C LEU A 327 11.48 -17.10 -14.24
N GLU A 328 11.71 -16.08 -13.41
CA GLU A 328 10.96 -15.88 -12.17
C GLU A 328 9.50 -15.54 -12.43
N THR A 329 8.61 -15.93 -11.52
CA THR A 329 7.17 -15.67 -11.67
C THR A 329 6.88 -14.17 -11.71
N SER A 330 7.63 -13.38 -10.95
CA SER A 330 7.56 -11.93 -10.94
C SER A 330 8.02 -11.32 -12.26
N GLN A 331 9.12 -11.80 -12.84
CA GLN A 331 9.59 -11.42 -14.18
C GLN A 331 8.52 -11.71 -15.25
N LEU A 332 7.94 -12.92 -15.24
CA LEU A 332 6.84 -13.28 -16.14
C LEU A 332 5.67 -12.28 -16.06
N VAL A 333 5.28 -11.89 -14.85
CA VAL A 333 4.22 -10.88 -14.66
C VAL A 333 4.67 -9.49 -15.13
N VAL A 334 5.91 -9.09 -14.85
CA VAL A 334 6.45 -7.78 -15.27
C VAL A 334 6.46 -7.65 -16.79
N ILE A 335 6.83 -8.70 -17.53
CA ILE A 335 6.72 -8.73 -18.99
C ILE A 335 5.28 -8.46 -19.42
N LEU A 336 4.29 -9.15 -18.82
CA LEU A 336 2.87 -8.93 -19.12
C LEU A 336 2.42 -7.50 -18.79
N LYS A 337 2.90 -6.95 -17.66
CA LYS A 337 2.60 -5.58 -17.23
C LYS A 337 3.12 -4.57 -18.25
N LEU A 338 4.37 -4.71 -18.69
CA LEU A 338 4.98 -3.80 -19.66
C LEU A 338 4.32 -3.91 -21.03
N TYR A 339 3.98 -5.12 -21.52
CA TYR A 339 3.19 -5.26 -22.74
C TYR A 339 1.82 -4.57 -22.65
N TYR A 340 1.15 -4.70 -21.51
CA TYR A 340 -0.13 -4.05 -21.29
C TYR A 340 -0.01 -2.52 -21.26
N GLN A 341 0.99 -1.98 -20.55
CA GLN A 341 1.27 -0.55 -20.45
C GLN A 341 1.63 0.08 -21.79
N LEU A 342 2.41 -0.63 -22.61
CA LEU A 342 2.85 -0.17 -23.93
C LEU A 342 1.83 -0.44 -25.04
N GLY A 343 0.67 -1.04 -24.72
CA GLY A 343 -0.42 -1.27 -25.68
C GLY A 343 -0.09 -2.32 -26.75
N VAL A 344 0.77 -3.29 -26.45
CA VAL A 344 1.23 -4.30 -27.41
C VAL A 344 0.16 -5.38 -27.61
N SER A 345 -0.64 -5.25 -28.68
CA SER A 345 -1.73 -6.18 -29.00
C SER A 345 -1.34 -7.33 -29.93
N LYS A 346 -0.14 -7.30 -30.53
CA LYS A 346 0.27 -8.26 -31.58
C LYS A 346 0.83 -9.58 -31.05
N LEU A 347 1.01 -9.73 -29.73
CA LEU A 347 1.69 -10.84 -29.08
C LEU A 347 0.74 -11.78 -28.32
N GLU A 348 -0.45 -12.07 -28.87
CA GLU A 348 -1.48 -12.84 -28.16
C GLU A 348 -1.04 -14.26 -27.76
N GLN A 349 -0.26 -14.94 -28.62
CA GLN A 349 0.20 -16.30 -28.36
C GLN A 349 1.26 -16.34 -27.26
N GLU A 350 2.17 -15.38 -27.29
CA GLU A 350 3.25 -15.17 -26.34
C GLU A 350 2.69 -14.80 -24.96
N ILE A 351 1.75 -13.86 -24.92
CA ILE A 351 1.01 -13.48 -23.70
C ILE A 351 0.31 -14.71 -23.10
N ARG A 352 -0.30 -15.55 -23.95
CA ARG A 352 -0.96 -16.77 -23.49
C ARG A 352 0.04 -17.77 -22.91
N ALA A 353 1.19 -17.99 -23.56
CA ALA A 353 2.23 -18.89 -23.05
C ALA A 353 2.75 -18.46 -21.67
N ILE A 354 2.99 -17.16 -21.47
CA ILE A 354 3.39 -16.63 -20.16
C ILE A 354 2.30 -16.85 -19.11
N LYS A 355 1.04 -16.57 -19.43
CA LYS A 355 -0.10 -16.78 -18.51
C LYS A 355 -0.24 -18.25 -18.12
N GLU A 356 -0.11 -19.17 -19.08
CA GLU A 356 -0.17 -20.61 -18.82
C GLU A 356 0.95 -21.04 -17.87
N GLU A 357 2.18 -20.55 -18.06
CA GLU A 357 3.29 -20.86 -17.15
C GLU A 357 3.10 -20.25 -15.75
N ILE A 358 2.52 -19.05 -15.61
CA ILE A 358 2.19 -18.47 -14.29
C ILE A 358 1.18 -19.35 -13.55
N GLU A 359 0.12 -19.82 -14.22
CA GLU A 359 -0.93 -20.65 -13.62
C GLU A 359 -0.38 -21.99 -13.08
N LEU A 360 0.66 -22.55 -13.72
CA LEU A 360 1.35 -23.76 -13.24
C LEU A 360 2.10 -23.57 -11.92
N ARG A 361 2.30 -22.32 -11.47
CA ARG A 361 3.07 -21.97 -10.26
C ARG A 361 2.20 -21.59 -9.08
N ILE A 362 0.89 -21.56 -9.26
CA ILE A 362 -0.09 -21.32 -8.21
C ILE A 362 -0.45 -22.66 -7.56
N THR A 363 -0.05 -22.87 -6.31
CA THR A 363 -0.31 -24.10 -5.56
C THR A 363 -1.14 -23.82 -4.31
N PRO A 364 -1.74 -24.86 -3.68
CA PRO A 364 -2.48 -24.69 -2.43
C PRO A 364 -1.64 -24.06 -1.31
N GLU A 365 -0.32 -24.31 -1.30
CA GLU A 365 0.63 -23.76 -0.33
C GLU A 365 1.01 -22.30 -0.61
N GLY A 366 0.68 -21.78 -1.80
CA GLY A 366 0.96 -20.41 -2.22
C GLY A 366 1.55 -20.34 -3.63
N ILE A 367 2.17 -19.21 -3.94
CA ILE A 367 2.67 -18.90 -5.29
C ILE A 367 4.18 -19.04 -5.34
N LYS A 368 4.68 -19.94 -6.19
CA LYS A 368 6.12 -20.23 -6.30
C LYS A 368 6.87 -19.19 -7.12
N GLN A 369 8.12 -18.88 -6.75
CA GLN A 369 9.02 -17.99 -7.52
C GLN A 369 9.45 -18.62 -8.85
N PHE A 370 9.67 -19.94 -8.85
CA PHE A 370 9.98 -20.73 -10.04
C PHE A 370 9.07 -21.96 -10.06
N ARG A 371 8.93 -22.62 -11.22
CA ARG A 371 8.09 -23.83 -11.35
C ARG A 371 8.37 -24.90 -10.29
N ASP A 372 9.64 -25.15 -10.03
CA ASP A 372 10.12 -26.10 -9.01
C ASP A 372 10.71 -25.40 -7.77
N GLY A 373 10.45 -24.10 -7.61
CA GLY A 373 11.00 -23.25 -6.55
C GLY A 373 10.14 -23.18 -5.29
N PHE A 374 10.58 -22.35 -4.34
CA PHE A 374 9.87 -22.05 -3.10
C PHE A 374 8.76 -21.01 -3.34
N VAL A 375 7.76 -20.98 -2.43
CA VAL A 375 6.75 -19.92 -2.38
C VAL A 375 7.41 -18.63 -1.88
N SER A 376 7.18 -17.50 -2.56
CA SER A 376 7.75 -16.19 -2.20
C SER A 376 6.65 -15.13 -2.05
N SER A 377 6.92 -14.11 -1.23
CA SER A 377 6.00 -12.97 -1.11
C SER A 377 5.95 -12.15 -2.39
N GLU A 378 7.07 -12.06 -3.10
CA GLU A 378 7.19 -11.34 -4.36
C GLU A 378 6.31 -11.97 -5.46
N ALA A 379 6.43 -13.28 -5.69
CA ALA A 379 5.56 -13.98 -6.65
C ALA A 379 4.08 -13.85 -6.25
N THR A 380 3.78 -13.91 -4.95
CA THR A 380 2.42 -13.71 -4.44
C THR A 380 1.87 -12.34 -4.83
N TYR A 381 2.62 -11.27 -4.56
CA TYR A 381 2.23 -9.91 -4.94
C TYR A 381 1.99 -9.78 -6.44
N TYR A 382 2.96 -10.21 -7.27
CA TYR A 382 2.87 -10.04 -8.71
C TYR A 382 1.74 -10.85 -9.33
N VAL A 383 1.50 -12.09 -8.90
CA VAL A 383 0.38 -12.88 -9.44
C VAL A 383 -0.97 -12.29 -9.05
N ILE A 384 -1.17 -11.83 -7.80
CA ILE A 384 -2.41 -11.12 -7.42
C ILE A 384 -2.60 -9.90 -8.32
N PHE A 385 -1.54 -9.10 -8.52
CA PHE A 385 -1.60 -7.93 -9.39
C PHE A 385 -1.91 -8.31 -10.85
N SER A 386 -1.30 -9.37 -11.39
CA SER A 386 -1.55 -9.88 -12.73
C SER A 386 -3.03 -10.22 -12.95
N HIS A 387 -3.63 -10.98 -12.02
CA HIS A 387 -5.05 -11.31 -12.08
C HIS A 387 -5.94 -10.08 -11.91
N TYR A 388 -5.50 -9.06 -11.17
CA TYR A 388 -6.20 -7.78 -11.10
C TYR A 388 -6.16 -7.03 -12.43
N MET A 389 -5.00 -6.98 -13.11
CA MET A 389 -4.86 -6.37 -14.44
C MET A 389 -5.78 -7.04 -15.47
N SER A 390 -5.88 -8.37 -15.44
CA SER A 390 -6.66 -9.15 -16.42
C SER A 390 -8.10 -9.42 -16.03
N ASN A 391 -8.63 -8.82 -14.96
CA ASN A 391 -9.99 -9.08 -14.45
C ASN A 391 -10.27 -10.58 -14.17
N SER A 392 -9.30 -11.29 -13.60
CA SER A 392 -9.37 -12.74 -13.35
C SER A 392 -9.07 -13.12 -11.90
N LEU A 393 -9.31 -12.20 -10.95
CA LEU A 393 -9.10 -12.45 -9.51
C LEU A 393 -9.94 -13.62 -8.97
N GLU A 394 -11.09 -13.90 -9.58
CA GLU A 394 -11.95 -15.04 -9.23
C GLU A 394 -11.22 -16.38 -9.29
N LYS A 395 -10.18 -16.50 -10.13
CA LYS A 395 -9.35 -17.72 -10.18
C LYS A 395 -8.57 -17.96 -8.89
N LEU A 396 -8.33 -16.94 -8.07
CA LEU A 396 -7.55 -17.04 -6.85
C LEU A 396 -8.42 -17.38 -5.63
N LYS A 397 -9.75 -17.36 -5.73
CA LYS A 397 -10.72 -17.45 -4.61
C LYS A 397 -10.55 -18.65 -3.66
N ASP A 398 -10.05 -19.76 -4.20
CA ASP A 398 -9.93 -21.02 -3.47
C ASP A 398 -8.58 -21.17 -2.76
N TYR A 399 -7.61 -20.29 -3.02
CA TYR A 399 -6.29 -20.32 -2.41
C TYR A 399 -6.25 -19.48 -1.13
N ASP A 400 -5.69 -20.04 -0.05
CA ASP A 400 -5.51 -19.36 1.23
C ASP A 400 -4.25 -18.47 1.25
N LEU A 401 -4.24 -17.47 0.36
CA LEU A 401 -3.09 -16.58 0.20
C LEU A 401 -2.89 -15.66 1.43
N LEU A 402 -3.97 -15.21 2.05
CA LEU A 402 -3.93 -14.29 3.19
C LEU A 402 -3.24 -14.91 4.41
N ASN A 403 -3.52 -16.16 4.72
CA ASN A 403 -2.87 -16.84 5.84
C ASN A 403 -1.35 -16.91 5.67
N ASN A 404 -0.90 -17.23 4.45
CA ASN A 404 0.52 -17.26 4.11
C ASN A 404 1.17 -15.88 4.21
N ILE A 405 0.51 -14.83 3.71
CA ILE A 405 1.00 -13.45 3.78
C ILE A 405 1.14 -13.01 5.24
N VAL A 406 0.09 -13.18 6.06
CA VAL A 406 0.10 -12.78 7.47
C VAL A 406 1.18 -13.55 8.23
N SER A 407 1.25 -14.87 8.05
CA SER A 407 2.28 -15.70 8.71
C SER A 407 3.70 -15.26 8.38
N ARG A 408 3.99 -14.95 7.10
CA ARG A 408 5.30 -14.44 6.66
C ARG A 408 5.64 -13.10 7.29
N ILE A 409 4.70 -12.16 7.37
CA ILE A 409 4.92 -10.86 8.02
C ILE A 409 5.37 -11.07 9.47
N TYR A 410 4.63 -11.88 10.23
CA TYR A 410 4.96 -12.15 11.63
C TYR A 410 6.34 -12.80 11.79
N ARG A 411 6.62 -13.85 11.02
CA ARG A 411 7.91 -14.54 11.05
C ARG A 411 9.06 -13.61 10.65
N ASN A 412 8.90 -12.85 9.59
CA ASN A 412 9.97 -12.00 9.07
C ASN A 412 10.24 -10.82 10.00
N LEU A 413 9.21 -10.22 10.61
CA LEU A 413 9.37 -9.17 11.62
C LEU A 413 10.07 -9.65 12.88
N GLU A 414 9.82 -10.90 13.29
CA GLU A 414 10.50 -11.51 14.43
C GLU A 414 11.99 -11.69 14.16
N LEU A 415 12.35 -12.17 12.97
CA LEU A 415 13.74 -12.42 12.56
C LEU A 415 14.52 -11.16 12.17
N LEU A 416 13.82 -10.08 11.78
CA LEU A 416 14.46 -8.88 11.26
C LEU A 416 15.27 -8.19 12.36
N ASP A 417 16.56 -7.96 12.15
CA ASP A 417 17.35 -7.07 12.98
C ASP A 417 17.99 -6.01 12.09
N PHE A 418 17.70 -4.75 12.38
CA PHE A 418 18.32 -3.63 11.69
C PHE A 418 19.73 -3.49 12.26
N SER A 419 20.73 -3.69 11.42
CA SER A 419 22.15 -3.59 11.74
C SER A 419 22.99 -3.48 10.47
N VAL A 420 24.31 -3.49 10.62
CA VAL A 420 25.25 -3.62 9.49
C VAL A 420 24.98 -4.89 8.69
N ASP A 421 24.51 -5.94 9.35
CA ASP A 421 24.22 -7.25 8.74
C ASP A 421 22.72 -7.43 8.44
N THR A 422 21.98 -6.33 8.21
CA THR A 422 20.55 -6.40 7.91
C THR A 422 20.33 -7.33 6.71
N ASN A 423 19.58 -8.41 6.92
CA ASN A 423 19.29 -9.36 5.86
C ASN A 423 18.33 -8.75 4.83
N TYR A 424 18.88 -8.49 3.65
CA TYR A 424 18.15 -7.88 2.54
C TYR A 424 16.95 -8.71 2.08
N ASP A 425 17.13 -10.02 1.88
CA ASP A 425 16.06 -10.94 1.45
C ASP A 425 14.87 -10.92 2.41
N LEU A 426 15.17 -10.78 3.71
CA LEU A 426 14.16 -10.71 4.76
C LEU A 426 13.33 -9.41 4.67
N VAL A 427 13.99 -8.29 4.42
CA VAL A 427 13.33 -6.98 4.22
C VAL A 427 12.51 -7.01 2.94
N SER A 428 13.03 -7.59 1.85
CA SER A 428 12.33 -7.74 0.57
C SER A 428 11.09 -8.62 0.71
N GLU A 429 11.19 -9.78 1.36
CA GLU A 429 10.03 -10.64 1.63
C GLU A 429 8.97 -9.96 2.50
N LEU A 430 9.39 -9.18 3.51
CA LEU A 430 8.48 -8.39 4.33
C LEU A 430 7.79 -7.30 3.51
N PHE A 431 8.54 -6.55 2.70
CA PHE A 431 8.03 -5.52 1.81
C PHE A 431 6.96 -6.08 0.85
N TYR A 432 7.23 -7.20 0.17
CA TYR A 432 6.26 -7.78 -0.75
C TYR A 432 5.04 -8.41 -0.05
N SER A 433 5.18 -8.92 1.17
CA SER A 433 4.02 -9.33 1.97
C SER A 433 3.11 -8.14 2.29
N ILE A 434 3.71 -7.01 2.66
CA ILE A 434 3.00 -5.76 2.96
C ILE A 434 2.31 -5.21 1.69
N GLU A 435 3.02 -5.19 0.56
CA GLU A 435 2.44 -4.82 -0.74
C GLU A 435 1.29 -5.74 -1.15
N SER A 436 1.37 -7.05 -0.85
CA SER A 436 0.26 -7.98 -1.07
C SER A 436 -0.96 -7.64 -0.21
N LEU A 437 -0.76 -7.27 1.08
CA LEU A 437 -1.85 -6.79 1.91
C LEU A 437 -2.50 -5.54 1.33
N LYS A 438 -1.73 -4.60 0.77
CA LYS A 438 -2.31 -3.45 0.08
C LYS A 438 -3.24 -3.87 -1.05
N LEU A 439 -2.85 -4.84 -1.88
CA LEU A 439 -3.74 -5.35 -2.92
C LEU A 439 -5.04 -5.91 -2.34
N PHE A 440 -4.98 -6.68 -1.26
CA PHE A 440 -6.19 -7.21 -0.60
C PHE A 440 -7.12 -6.13 -0.06
N ASN A 441 -6.56 -5.05 0.49
CA ASN A 441 -7.34 -4.00 1.14
C ASN A 441 -7.84 -2.91 0.19
N CYS A 442 -7.08 -2.63 -0.89
CA CYS A 442 -7.30 -1.47 -1.77
C CYS A 442 -7.79 -1.84 -3.17
N ILE A 443 -7.87 -3.13 -3.52
CA ILE A 443 -8.60 -3.57 -4.70
C ILE A 443 -10.06 -3.78 -4.30
N GLU A 444 -10.89 -2.80 -4.64
CA GLU A 444 -12.32 -2.82 -4.33
C GLU A 444 -13.08 -3.68 -5.36
N THR A 445 -12.83 -4.99 -5.37
CA THR A 445 -13.64 -5.94 -6.14
C THR A 445 -14.29 -6.97 -5.23
N LYS A 446 -15.34 -7.64 -5.73
CA LYS A 446 -16.10 -8.63 -4.95
C LYS A 446 -15.20 -9.75 -4.50
N GLU A 447 -14.32 -10.20 -5.38
CA GLU A 447 -13.41 -11.30 -5.18
C GLU A 447 -12.47 -11.01 -4.00
N MET A 448 -11.89 -9.80 -3.94
CA MET A 448 -10.98 -9.41 -2.86
C MET A 448 -11.69 -9.23 -1.51
N ILE A 449 -12.89 -8.64 -1.53
CA ILE A 449 -13.70 -8.51 -0.31
C ILE A 449 -14.11 -9.90 0.20
N ILE A 450 -14.51 -10.82 -0.70
CA ILE A 450 -14.83 -12.21 -0.36
C ILE A 450 -13.62 -12.92 0.24
N HIS A 451 -12.43 -12.74 -0.32
CA HIS A 451 -11.19 -13.28 0.24
C HIS A 451 -10.95 -12.81 1.68
N LEU A 452 -11.03 -11.50 1.91
CA LEU A 452 -10.87 -10.92 3.23
C LEU A 452 -11.94 -11.43 4.20
N ALA A 453 -13.20 -11.42 3.78
CA ALA A 453 -14.33 -11.88 4.60
C ALA A 453 -14.17 -13.36 4.99
N LYS A 454 -13.81 -14.22 4.03
CA LYS A 454 -13.57 -15.66 4.25
C LYS A 454 -12.44 -15.89 5.24
N TYR A 455 -11.38 -15.07 5.19
CA TYR A 455 -10.24 -15.20 6.09
C TYR A 455 -10.56 -14.66 7.50
N LEU A 456 -11.15 -13.46 7.59
CA LEU A 456 -11.23 -12.66 8.82
C LEU A 456 -12.53 -12.83 9.62
N PHE A 457 -13.63 -13.23 8.97
CA PHE A 457 -14.96 -13.25 9.60
C PHE A 457 -15.60 -14.64 9.62
N PRO A 458 -16.54 -14.89 10.56
CA PRO A 458 -17.41 -16.06 10.59
C PRO A 458 -18.15 -16.31 9.26
N GLU A 459 -18.53 -17.57 9.04
CA GLU A 459 -19.17 -18.01 7.81
C GLU A 459 -20.50 -17.28 7.53
N GLU A 460 -21.26 -16.93 8.56
CA GLU A 460 -22.51 -16.20 8.44
C GLU A 460 -22.32 -14.80 7.82
N ILE A 461 -21.21 -14.13 8.19
CA ILE A 461 -20.87 -12.80 7.68
C ILE A 461 -20.35 -12.93 6.25
N PHE A 462 -19.46 -13.89 6.01
CA PHE A 462 -18.98 -14.24 4.69
C PHE A 462 -20.15 -14.52 3.72
N ASN A 463 -21.12 -15.36 4.12
CA ASN A 463 -22.28 -15.73 3.31
C ASN A 463 -23.17 -14.52 3.00
N LYS A 464 -23.37 -13.62 3.99
CA LYS A 464 -24.12 -12.37 3.78
C LYS A 464 -23.44 -11.45 2.75
N ILE A 465 -22.12 -11.31 2.81
CA ILE A 465 -21.36 -10.49 1.87
C ILE A 465 -21.30 -11.13 0.48
N SER A 466 -21.03 -12.43 0.41
CA SER A 466 -20.95 -13.19 -0.85
C SER A 466 -22.26 -13.17 -1.62
N SER A 467 -23.40 -13.24 -0.92
CA SER A 467 -24.73 -13.16 -1.52
C SER A 467 -25.19 -11.73 -1.85
N SER A 468 -24.47 -10.69 -1.39
CA SER A 468 -24.80 -9.30 -1.70
C SER A 468 -24.64 -9.01 -3.19
N LYS A 469 -25.60 -8.26 -3.74
CA LYS A 469 -25.54 -7.71 -5.10
C LYS A 469 -24.68 -6.45 -5.16
N GLU A 470 -24.66 -5.67 -4.07
CA GLU A 470 -23.83 -4.49 -3.92
C GLU A 470 -22.53 -4.86 -3.23
N ILE A 471 -21.41 -4.40 -3.79
CA ILE A 471 -20.04 -4.75 -3.36
C ILE A 471 -19.31 -3.52 -2.82
N ILE A 472 -19.73 -2.34 -3.24
CA ILE A 472 -19.26 -1.05 -2.76
C ILE A 472 -20.51 -0.19 -2.65
N ARG A 473 -20.75 0.43 -1.50
CA ARG A 473 -21.73 1.51 -1.44
C ARG A 473 -21.10 2.74 -2.09
N GLU A 474 -21.73 3.29 -3.12
CA GLU A 474 -21.32 4.56 -3.74
C GLU A 474 -21.26 5.75 -2.75
N LYS A 475 -21.72 5.54 -1.50
CA LYS A 475 -21.84 6.54 -0.43
C LYS A 475 -20.92 6.31 0.78
N ALA A 476 -19.95 5.40 0.71
CA ALA A 476 -19.00 5.25 1.79
C ALA A 476 -18.28 6.59 2.07
N ARG A 477 -18.15 6.95 3.35
CA ARG A 477 -17.71 8.29 3.79
C ARG A 477 -16.26 8.34 4.27
N PHE A 478 -15.60 7.19 4.39
CA PHE A 478 -14.17 7.09 4.65
C PHE A 478 -13.37 7.17 3.32
N ARG A 479 -12.04 7.29 3.40
CA ARG A 479 -11.21 7.46 2.20
C ARG A 479 -11.19 6.17 1.39
N HIS A 480 -11.17 6.28 0.05
CA HIS A 480 -11.12 5.14 -0.85
C HIS A 480 -9.75 4.99 -1.48
N LEU A 481 -8.85 4.30 -0.78
CA LEU A 481 -7.55 3.94 -1.33
C LEU A 481 -7.74 2.88 -2.42
N LYS A 482 -7.41 3.23 -3.67
CA LYS A 482 -7.47 2.34 -4.81
C LYS A 482 -6.09 2.03 -5.34
N VAL A 483 -5.94 0.87 -5.98
CA VAL A 483 -4.73 0.52 -6.74
C VAL A 483 -5.03 0.76 -8.22
N ASN A 484 -4.23 1.60 -8.87
CA ASN A 484 -4.33 1.80 -10.30
C ASN A 484 -4.03 0.47 -11.02
N ARG A 485 -5.01 0.00 -11.80
CA ARG A 485 -4.93 -1.28 -12.51
C ARG A 485 -3.79 -1.35 -13.54
N ILE A 486 -3.32 -0.22 -14.05
CA ILE A 486 -2.25 -0.16 -15.04
C ILE A 486 -0.88 -0.02 -14.36
N THR A 487 -0.75 0.93 -13.43
CA THR A 487 0.56 1.28 -12.85
C THR A 487 0.89 0.49 -11.58
N GLY A 488 -0.14 0.06 -10.84
CA GLY A 488 -0.03 -0.54 -9.50
C GLY A 488 0.13 0.49 -8.37
N GLU A 489 0.03 1.78 -8.68
CA GLU A 489 0.18 2.87 -7.71
C GLU A 489 -1.10 3.09 -6.90
N THR A 490 -0.95 3.52 -5.66
CA THR A 490 -2.08 3.89 -4.81
C THR A 490 -2.61 5.26 -5.21
N ILE A 491 -3.92 5.38 -5.38
CA ILE A 491 -4.64 6.61 -5.68
C ILE A 491 -5.73 6.84 -4.63
N TYR A 492 -5.94 8.11 -4.26
CA TYR A 492 -6.97 8.57 -3.32
C TYR A 492 -8.27 8.91 -4.03
#